data_AF-A0A4S4BCM3-F1
#
_entry.id   AF-A0A4S4BCM3-F1
#
_cell.length_a   1.000
_cell.length_b   1.000
_cell.length_c   1.000
_cell.angle_alpha   90.00
_cell.angle_beta   90.00
_cell.angle_gamma   90.00
#
_symmetry.space_group_name_H-M   'P 1'
#
loop_
_entity.id
_entity.type
_entity.pdbx_description
1 polymer ?
#
loop_
_entity_poly.entity_id
_entity_poly.type
_entity_poly.pdbx_seq_one_letter_code
_entity_poly.pdbx_strand_id
1 'polypeptide(L)'
;MTLESSETEFASRYAAWAAVGQVYPQREGSPLLEFSSGGRVLYLFDRSGPYVVRPGPARLVVHGILDLAATEPCPKPEDAREQLTVIGISGLEGVGEVLDVSRRSWVVRARLPLVLSSFTPLPDARPGDWVTFRTLPLLHGFAVERDF
;
A
#
# COMPACT_ATOMS: atom_id res chain seq x y z
N MET A 1 -14.88 -15.34 0.37
CA MET A 1 -14.92 -14.13 -0.49
C MET A 1 -13.49 -13.63 -0.65
N THR A 2 -13.04 -13.32 -1.86
CA THR A 2 -11.63 -13.02 -2.17
C THR A 2 -11.43 -11.52 -2.45
N LEU A 3 -10.36 -10.93 -1.92
CA LEU A 3 -9.91 -9.56 -2.26
C LEU A 3 -9.09 -9.54 -3.55
N GLU A 4 -8.48 -10.68 -3.88
CA GLU A 4 -7.58 -10.90 -5.01
C GLU A 4 -7.97 -12.22 -5.69
N SER A 5 -8.19 -12.19 -6.99
CA SER A 5 -8.41 -13.38 -7.83
C SER A 5 -7.10 -13.95 -8.38
N SER A 6 -6.09 -13.09 -8.57
CA SER A 6 -4.73 -13.42 -9.00
C SER A 6 -3.79 -12.27 -8.64
N GLU A 7 -2.52 -12.58 -8.33
CA GLU A 7 -1.47 -11.58 -8.03
C GLU A 7 -1.21 -10.66 -9.24
N THR A 8 -1.15 -11.22 -10.44
CA THR A 8 -0.94 -10.46 -11.68
C THR A 8 -2.11 -9.52 -11.96
N GLU A 9 -3.35 -9.99 -11.77
CA GLU A 9 -4.54 -9.16 -11.97
C GLU A 9 -4.56 -7.99 -10.98
N PHE A 10 -4.20 -8.25 -9.72
CA PHE A 10 -4.14 -7.23 -8.69
C PHE A 10 -3.07 -6.17 -9.00
N ALA A 11 -1.86 -6.61 -9.35
CA ALA A 11 -0.76 -5.71 -9.73
C ALA A 11 -1.15 -4.82 -10.92
N SER A 12 -1.71 -5.41 -11.98
CA SER A 12 -2.15 -4.67 -13.18
C SER A 12 -3.28 -3.69 -12.88
N ARG A 13 -4.26 -4.10 -12.06
CA ARG A 13 -5.40 -3.24 -11.67
C ARG A 13 -4.94 -1.97 -10.97
N TYR A 14 -3.94 -2.07 -10.10
CA TYR A 14 -3.45 -0.96 -9.29
C TYR A 14 -2.14 -0.35 -9.81
N ALA A 15 -1.69 -0.71 -11.01
CA ALA A 15 -0.39 -0.30 -11.53
C ALA A 15 -0.22 1.22 -11.67
N ALA A 16 -1.30 1.94 -11.95
CA ALA A 16 -1.33 3.40 -12.01
C ALA A 16 -1.00 4.05 -10.65
N TRP A 17 -1.22 3.32 -9.55
CA TRP A 17 -1.01 3.73 -8.17
C TRP A 17 0.23 3.08 -7.54
N ALA A 18 1.14 2.53 -8.35
CA ALA A 18 2.38 1.97 -7.82
C ALA A 18 3.27 3.06 -7.21
N ALA A 19 3.73 2.83 -5.99
CA ALA A 19 4.72 3.66 -5.33
C ALA A 19 6.09 3.47 -6.01
N VAL A 20 6.80 4.58 -6.22
CA VAL A 20 8.17 4.58 -6.74
C VAL A 20 9.14 4.63 -5.56
N GLY A 21 10.18 3.82 -5.60
CA GLY A 21 11.16 3.78 -4.51
C GLY A 21 12.38 2.93 -4.83
N GLN A 22 13.11 2.57 -3.79
CA GLN A 22 14.32 1.77 -3.85
C GLN A 22 14.11 0.46 -3.09
N VAL A 23 14.34 -0.68 -3.73
CA VAL A 23 14.42 -1.98 -3.07
C VAL A 23 15.86 -2.23 -2.64
N TYR A 24 16.07 -2.55 -1.37
CA TYR A 24 17.37 -2.92 -0.84
C TYR A 24 17.72 -4.39 -1.13
N PRO A 25 19.02 -4.74 -1.14
CA PRO A 25 19.44 -6.13 -1.23
C PRO A 25 18.81 -6.98 -0.13
N GLN A 26 18.31 -8.16 -0.50
CA GLN A 26 17.69 -9.11 0.42
C GLN A 26 18.51 -10.40 0.51
N ARG A 27 18.33 -11.14 1.61
CA ARG A 27 18.88 -12.49 1.73
C ARG A 27 18.20 -13.39 0.70
N GLU A 28 18.99 -14.24 0.04
CA GLU A 28 18.48 -15.23 -0.91
C GLU A 28 17.36 -16.07 -0.27
N GLY A 29 16.27 -16.27 -1.02
CA GLY A 29 15.07 -16.97 -0.54
C GLY A 29 14.19 -16.22 0.47
N SER A 30 14.51 -14.98 0.86
CA SER A 30 13.63 -14.15 1.68
C SER A 30 12.38 -13.73 0.89
N PRO A 31 11.15 -13.92 1.43
CA PRO A 31 9.94 -13.35 0.85
C PRO A 31 9.70 -11.90 1.29
N LEU A 32 10.60 -11.30 2.07
CA LEU A 32 10.46 -9.96 2.61
C LEU A 32 11.32 -8.96 1.83
N LEU A 33 10.66 -8.00 1.19
CA LEU A 33 11.28 -6.87 0.52
C LEU A 33 11.45 -5.70 1.51
N GLU A 34 12.65 -5.12 1.51
CA GLU A 34 12.91 -3.82 2.14
C GLU A 34 12.79 -2.72 1.08
N PHE A 35 11.73 -1.93 1.16
CA PHE A 35 11.37 -0.92 0.16
C PHE A 35 11.34 0.50 0.74
N SER A 36 12.23 1.36 0.25
CA SER A 36 12.30 2.77 0.66
C SER A 36 11.49 3.66 -0.28
N SER A 37 10.44 4.31 0.25
CA SER A 37 9.61 5.28 -0.46
C SER A 37 8.95 6.27 0.52
N GLY A 38 8.57 7.47 0.08
CA GLY A 38 7.89 8.47 0.93
C GLY A 38 8.67 8.90 2.20
N GLY A 39 9.99 8.70 2.21
CA GLY A 39 10.85 8.94 3.39
C GLY A 39 10.68 7.90 4.50
N ARG A 40 10.24 6.69 4.16
CA ARG A 40 10.07 5.53 5.04
C ARG A 40 10.68 4.28 4.40
N VAL A 41 11.08 3.33 5.25
CA VAL A 41 11.41 1.96 4.82
C VAL A 41 10.26 1.06 5.21
N LEU A 42 9.68 0.38 4.24
CA LEU A 42 8.58 -0.54 4.38
C LEU A 42 9.09 -1.97 4.23
N TYR A 43 8.62 -2.86 5.10
CA TYR A 43 8.86 -4.29 5.01
C TYR A 43 7.65 -4.94 4.38
N LEU A 44 7.77 -5.35 3.12
CA LEU A 44 6.66 -5.87 2.30
C LEU A 44 6.85 -7.35 2.06
N PHE A 45 5.80 -8.14 2.25
CA PHE A 45 5.80 -9.51 1.79
C PHE A 45 5.64 -9.54 0.27
N ASP A 46 6.61 -10.14 -0.44
CA ASP A 46 6.63 -10.21 -1.90
C ASP A 46 5.52 -11.11 -2.43
N ARG A 47 4.63 -10.54 -3.23
CA ARG A 47 3.53 -11.24 -3.93
C ARG A 47 3.73 -11.24 -5.44
N SER A 48 4.93 -10.94 -5.92
CA SER A 48 5.25 -10.86 -7.35
C SER A 48 5.80 -12.18 -7.91
N GLY A 49 6.28 -13.06 -7.02
CA GLY A 49 6.97 -14.28 -7.39
C GLY A 49 8.50 -14.16 -7.33
N PRO A 50 9.20 -15.31 -7.33
CA PRO A 50 10.64 -15.35 -7.07
C PRO A 50 11.43 -14.59 -8.15
N TYR A 51 12.40 -13.78 -7.71
CA TYR A 51 13.34 -13.02 -8.55
C TYR A 51 12.73 -11.96 -9.49
N VAL A 52 11.42 -11.69 -9.39
CA VAL A 52 10.76 -10.64 -10.17
C VAL A 52 11.23 -9.26 -9.70
N VAL A 53 11.19 -9.03 -8.39
CA VAL A 53 11.71 -7.80 -7.80
C VAL A 53 13.23 -7.91 -7.63
N ARG A 54 13.97 -6.99 -8.26
CA ARG A 54 15.42 -6.88 -8.13
C ARG A 54 15.81 -5.71 -7.22
N PRO A 55 16.93 -5.81 -6.46
CA PRO A 55 17.49 -4.67 -5.76
C PRO A 55 17.75 -3.52 -6.73
N GLY A 56 17.44 -2.29 -6.33
CA GLY A 56 17.49 -1.13 -7.21
C GLY A 56 16.23 -0.27 -7.15
N PRO A 57 16.15 0.76 -8.01
CA PRO A 57 14.91 1.49 -8.22
C PRO A 57 13.81 0.52 -8.63
N ALA A 58 12.60 0.68 -8.08
CA ALA A 58 11.45 -0.17 -8.36
C ALA A 58 10.15 0.63 -8.31
N ARG A 59 9.11 0.05 -8.92
CA ARG A 59 7.73 0.49 -8.81
C ARG A 59 6.94 -0.67 -8.22
N LEU A 60 6.33 -0.47 -7.05
CA LEU A 60 5.58 -1.50 -6.34
C LEU A 60 4.20 -0.99 -5.97
N VAL A 61 3.16 -1.79 -6.19
CA VAL A 61 1.88 -1.59 -5.50
C VAL A 61 2.09 -2.01 -4.05
N VAL A 62 1.91 -1.08 -3.12
CA VAL A 62 1.98 -1.33 -1.68
C VAL A 62 0.56 -1.55 -1.19
N HIS A 63 0.30 -2.74 -0.66
CA HIS A 63 -1.03 -3.15 -0.23
C HIS A 63 -1.07 -3.48 1.26
N GLY A 64 -2.13 -3.05 1.93
CA GLY A 64 -2.38 -3.36 3.33
C GLY A 64 -3.84 -3.69 3.60
N ILE A 65 -4.08 -4.53 4.60
CA ILE A 65 -5.43 -4.80 5.11
C ILE A 65 -5.72 -3.83 6.24
N LEU A 66 -6.85 -3.13 6.17
CA LEU A 66 -7.26 -2.15 7.17
C LEU A 66 -7.72 -2.82 8.47
N ASP A 67 -7.32 -2.23 9.59
CA ASP A 67 -8.00 -2.38 10.88
C ASP A 67 -9.15 -1.38 10.92
N LEU A 68 -10.37 -1.86 10.64
CA LEU A 68 -11.55 -0.99 10.57
C LEU A 68 -11.94 -0.38 11.91
N ALA A 69 -11.53 -0.96 13.04
CA ALA A 69 -11.80 -0.35 14.34
C ALA A 69 -10.95 0.91 14.58
N ALA A 70 -9.89 1.09 13.79
CA ALA A 70 -8.96 2.22 13.85
C ALA A 70 -8.85 2.96 12.50
N THR A 71 -9.92 2.90 11.68
CA THR A 71 -9.96 3.55 10.37
C THR A 71 -11.29 4.27 10.17
N GLU A 72 -11.23 5.56 9.85
CA GLU A 72 -12.41 6.39 9.63
C GLU A 72 -12.14 7.56 8.66
N PRO A 73 -13.16 8.02 7.92
CA PRO A 73 -13.10 9.32 7.24
C PRO A 73 -12.85 10.44 8.24
N CYS A 74 -12.03 11.42 7.85
CA CYS A 74 -11.71 12.58 8.67
C CYS A 74 -11.74 13.87 7.84
N PRO A 75 -11.89 15.04 8.49
CA PRO A 75 -11.74 16.32 7.81
C PRO A 75 -10.33 16.46 7.24
N LYS A 76 -10.22 17.15 6.10
CA LYS A 76 -8.92 17.53 5.53
C LYS A 76 -8.11 18.34 6.57
N PRO A 77 -6.85 17.96 6.88
CA PRO A 77 -5.98 18.76 7.74
C PRO A 77 -5.79 20.17 7.21
N GLU A 78 -5.69 21.18 8.10
CA GLU A 78 -5.54 22.59 7.71
C GLU A 78 -4.30 22.85 6.84
N ASP A 79 -3.20 22.17 7.13
CA ASP A 79 -1.95 22.23 6.36
C ASP A 79 -1.91 21.24 5.18
N ALA A 80 -3.00 20.48 4.98
CA ALA A 80 -3.11 19.37 4.02
C ALA A 80 -1.95 18.37 4.12
N ARG A 81 -1.38 18.20 5.32
CA ARG A 81 -0.18 17.38 5.51
C ARG A 81 -0.52 15.91 5.70
N GLU A 82 0.04 15.11 4.80
CA GLU A 82 0.00 13.66 4.87
C GLU A 82 0.90 13.12 5.98
N GLN A 83 0.44 12.07 6.64
CA GLN A 83 1.17 11.38 7.70
C GLN A 83 1.27 9.90 7.39
N LEU A 84 2.45 9.33 7.61
CA LEU A 84 2.67 7.90 7.53
C LEU A 84 3.74 7.46 8.53
N THR A 85 3.35 6.50 9.36
CA THR A 85 4.17 5.91 10.42
C THR A 85 4.14 4.39 10.26
N VAL A 86 5.33 3.78 10.32
CA VAL A 86 5.45 2.32 10.38
C VAL A 86 5.24 1.90 11.83
N ILE A 87 4.31 0.97 12.04
CA ILE A 87 3.99 0.42 13.36
C ILE A 87 4.32 -1.08 13.37
N GLY A 88 5.05 -1.51 14.41
CA GLY A 88 5.52 -2.90 14.50
C GLY A 88 6.42 -3.30 13.34
N ILE A 89 6.24 -4.53 12.83
CA ILE A 89 7.13 -5.14 11.83
C ILE A 89 6.71 -4.79 10.39
N SER A 90 5.41 -4.68 10.12
CA SER A 90 4.85 -4.49 8.77
C SER A 90 3.41 -3.95 8.87
N GLY A 91 3.17 -2.99 9.76
CA GLY A 91 1.91 -2.27 9.86
C GLY A 91 2.12 -0.79 9.56
N LEU A 92 1.06 -0.10 9.16
CA LEU A 92 1.05 1.33 8.92
C LEU A 92 -0.06 2.00 9.71
N GLU A 93 0.19 3.23 10.11
CA GLU A 93 -0.81 4.19 10.53
C GLU A 93 -0.56 5.50 9.82
N GLY A 94 -1.62 6.20 9.43
CA GLY A 94 -1.46 7.42 8.67
C GLY A 94 -2.74 8.19 8.45
N VAL A 95 -2.55 9.37 7.85
CA VAL A 95 -3.60 10.28 7.41
C VAL A 95 -3.29 10.67 5.98
N GLY A 96 -4.27 10.52 5.09
CA GLY A 96 -4.07 10.77 3.67
C GLY A 96 -5.36 11.01 2.89
N GLU A 97 -5.18 11.44 1.65
CA GLU A 97 -6.26 11.71 0.71
C GLU A 97 -6.62 10.44 -0.08
N VAL A 98 -7.90 10.15 -0.20
CA VAL A 98 -8.43 9.07 -1.04
C VAL A 98 -8.28 9.47 -2.51
N LEU A 99 -7.56 8.67 -3.28
CA LEU A 99 -7.34 8.86 -4.72
C LEU A 99 -8.33 8.08 -5.57
N ASP A 100 -8.73 6.90 -5.10
CA ASP A 100 -9.63 5.99 -5.81
C ASP A 100 -10.39 5.10 -4.81
N VAL A 101 -11.60 4.69 -5.20
CA VAL A 101 -12.48 3.87 -4.38
C VAL A 101 -13.02 2.71 -5.20
N SER A 102 -12.79 1.51 -4.69
CA SER A 102 -13.45 0.30 -5.17
C SER A 102 -14.34 -0.28 -4.07
N ARG A 103 -15.09 -1.35 -4.39
CA ARG A 103 -16.03 -1.97 -3.45
C ARG A 103 -15.43 -2.32 -2.08
N ARG A 104 -14.14 -2.67 -2.04
CA ARG A 104 -13.45 -3.15 -0.83
C ARG A 104 -12.06 -2.58 -0.65
N SER A 105 -11.67 -1.62 -1.46
CA SER A 105 -10.36 -0.99 -1.38
C SER A 105 -10.49 0.51 -1.55
N TRP A 106 -9.67 1.23 -0.81
CA TRP A 106 -9.30 2.59 -1.13
C TRP A 106 -7.89 2.62 -1.69
N VAL A 107 -7.62 3.53 -2.60
CA VAL A 107 -6.26 4.00 -2.85
C VAL A 107 -6.09 5.29 -2.07
N VAL A 108 -5.11 5.34 -1.17
CA VAL A 108 -4.86 6.50 -0.30
C VAL A 108 -3.46 7.03 -0.53
N ARG A 109 -3.33 8.34 -0.74
CA ARG A 109 -2.04 9.05 -0.76
C ARG A 109 -1.71 9.50 0.66
N ALA A 110 -0.78 8.80 1.28
CA ALA A 110 -0.22 9.15 2.58
C ALA A 110 1.30 9.06 2.51
N ARG A 111 1.96 10.12 2.01
CA ARG A 111 3.39 10.22 1.66
C ARG A 111 3.81 9.37 0.45
N LEU A 112 3.11 8.27 0.21
CA LEU A 112 3.13 7.45 -1.00
C LEU A 112 1.71 6.91 -1.26
N PRO A 113 1.42 6.44 -2.48
CA PRO A 113 0.18 5.71 -2.75
C PRO A 113 0.16 4.36 -2.03
N LEU A 114 -0.98 4.05 -1.40
CA LEU A 114 -1.23 2.79 -0.70
C LEU A 114 -2.57 2.23 -1.18
N VAL A 115 -2.62 0.94 -1.50
CA VAL A 115 -3.88 0.22 -1.72
C VAL A 115 -4.30 -0.38 -0.39
N LEU A 116 -5.41 0.10 0.17
CA LEU A 116 -5.88 -0.28 1.51
C LEU A 116 -7.21 -1.01 1.37
N SER A 117 -7.25 -2.29 1.73
CA SER A 117 -8.42 -3.14 1.53
C SER A 117 -9.05 -3.60 2.85
N SER A 118 -10.31 -4.02 2.79
CA SER A 118 -10.99 -4.69 3.91
C SER A 118 -11.85 -5.87 3.45
N PHE A 119 -11.89 -6.93 4.28
CA PHE A 119 -12.76 -8.09 4.08
C PHE A 119 -14.24 -7.78 4.37
N THR A 120 -14.53 -6.69 5.07
CA THR A 120 -15.87 -6.17 5.33
C THR A 120 -16.09 -4.86 4.55
N PRO A 121 -17.33 -4.35 4.44
CA PRO A 121 -17.58 -3.08 3.79
C PRO A 121 -16.75 -1.96 4.42
N LEU A 122 -16.17 -1.10 3.57
CA LEU A 122 -15.48 0.10 4.02
C LEU A 122 -16.49 1.17 4.41
N PRO A 123 -16.13 2.11 5.31
CA PRO A 123 -16.86 3.36 5.47
C PRO A 123 -17.08 4.05 4.12
N ASP A 124 -18.09 4.91 4.03
CA ASP A 124 -18.28 5.70 2.81
C ASP A 124 -17.18 6.77 2.71
N ALA A 125 -16.48 6.79 1.58
CA ALA A 125 -15.51 7.80 1.21
C ALA A 125 -15.50 7.96 -0.32
N ARG A 126 -15.07 9.11 -0.80
CA ARG A 126 -14.95 9.45 -2.22
C ARG A 126 -13.53 9.95 -2.52
N PRO A 127 -13.08 9.88 -3.79
CA PRO A 127 -11.85 10.55 -4.18
C PRO A 127 -11.86 12.04 -3.77
N GLY A 128 -10.78 12.49 -3.13
CA GLY A 128 -10.64 13.82 -2.53
C GLY A 128 -10.95 13.89 -1.03
N ASP A 129 -11.65 12.89 -0.47
CA ASP A 129 -11.88 12.79 0.97
C ASP A 129 -10.58 12.44 1.69
N TRP A 130 -10.52 12.76 2.98
CA TRP A 130 -9.40 12.40 3.84
C TRP A 130 -9.80 11.28 4.79
N VAL A 131 -8.84 10.40 5.08
CA VAL A 131 -9.04 9.28 6.00
C VAL A 131 -7.87 9.20 6.98
N THR A 132 -8.19 8.84 8.23
CA THR A 132 -7.21 8.25 9.14
C THR A 132 -7.33 6.73 9.03
N PHE A 133 -6.20 6.03 9.02
CA PHE A 133 -6.20 4.59 8.85
C PHE A 133 -5.13 3.92 9.67
N ARG A 134 -5.38 2.65 9.98
CA ARG A 134 -4.39 1.70 10.47
C ARG A 134 -4.48 0.40 9.68
N THR A 135 -3.35 -0.23 9.39
CA THR A 135 -3.31 -1.55 8.78
C THR A 135 -2.98 -2.64 9.80
N LEU A 136 -3.53 -3.82 9.57
CA LEU A 136 -3.05 -5.06 10.15
C LEU A 136 -1.75 -5.49 9.44
N PRO A 137 -0.80 -6.11 10.15
CA PRO A 137 0.32 -6.79 9.50
C PRO A 137 -0.16 -8.06 8.77
N LEU A 138 0.45 -8.47 7.66
CA LEU A 138 1.60 -7.87 6.96
C LEU A 138 1.15 -7.00 5.77
N LEU A 139 1.98 -6.03 5.41
CA LEU A 139 1.89 -5.37 4.10
C LEU A 139 2.40 -6.29 2.99
N HIS A 140 1.82 -6.13 1.80
CA HIS A 140 2.22 -6.84 0.59
C HIS A 140 2.81 -5.88 -0.44
N GLY A 141 3.78 -6.38 -1.20
CA GLY A 141 4.37 -5.70 -2.34
C GLY A 141 4.12 -6.48 -3.62
N PHE A 142 3.61 -5.80 -4.65
CA PHE A 142 3.43 -6.36 -5.98
C PHE A 142 4.23 -5.54 -6.98
N ALA A 143 5.13 -6.20 -7.71
CA ALA A 143 5.85 -5.59 -8.82
C ALA A 143 4.87 -5.22 -9.93
N VAL A 144 5.06 -4.03 -10.50
CA VAL A 144 4.43 -3.68 -11.77
C VAL A 144 5.46 -3.87 -12.89
N GLU A 145 5.01 -4.41 -14.02
CA GLU A 145 5.89 -4.53 -15.19
C GLU A 145 6.46 -3.16 -15.55
N ARG A 146 7.77 -3.15 -15.84
CA ARG A 146 8.42 -2.00 -16.44
C ARG A 146 8.14 -2.05 -17.93
N ASP A 147 7.46 -1.03 -18.44
CA ASP A 147 7.67 -0.64 -19.83
C ASP A 147 9.18 -0.30 -19.93
N PHE A 148 9.94 -1.17 -20.59
CA PHE A 148 11.35 -0.92 -20.93
C PHE A 148 11.42 -0.20 -22.28
#